data_AF-A0A528BCI4-F1
#
_entry.id   AF-A0A528BCI4-F1
#
_cell.length_a   1.000
_cell.length_b   1.000
_cell.length_c   1.000
_cell.angle_alpha   90.00
_cell.angle_beta   90.00
_cell.angle_gamma   90.00
#
_symmetry.space_group_name_H-M   'P 1'
#
loop_
_entity.id
_entity.type
_entity.pdbx_description
1 polymer ?
#
loop_
_entity_poly.entity_id
_entity_poly.type
_entity_poly.pdbx_seq_one_letter_code
_entity_poly.pdbx_strand_id
1 'polypeptide(L)'
;VRVGGRVESKWNGLGERIDSGGQFLCEDMPELMALVRTHGKTLVETYVKGEVIAQPLTGEQEAERIYYASMAIRDRMNAIAPGDPTIAGLTVAAWLDRQNDPGEAKAAFRSMIEGLWCQALEKLPLWHLIDNDRRITNEVSELQYFVHDTMQSLADDLAGDLGDRLRLNTPVRTIERRLGGVRLTSTTGSIMART
;
A
#
# COMPACT_ATOMS: atom_id res chain seq x y z
N VAL A 1 8.17 12.09 -19.12
CA VAL A 1 7.85 12.74 -17.82
C VAL A 1 6.40 12.44 -17.56
N ARG A 2 6.05 11.96 -16.36
CA ARG A 2 4.79 11.24 -16.13
C ARG A 2 4.06 11.71 -14.88
N VAL A 3 2.78 11.37 -14.83
CA VAL A 3 1.95 11.38 -13.61
C VAL A 3 1.91 9.99 -12.99
N GLY A 4 1.09 9.80 -11.94
CA GLY A 4 0.83 8.50 -11.32
C GLY A 4 1.77 8.09 -10.18
N GLY A 5 2.95 8.70 -10.02
CA GLY A 5 3.81 8.38 -8.87
C GLY A 5 4.15 6.88 -8.77
N ARG A 6 3.59 6.18 -7.77
CA ARG A 6 3.78 4.73 -7.55
C ARG A 6 2.78 3.83 -8.30
N VAL A 7 1.79 4.38 -8.99
CA VAL A 7 0.88 3.61 -9.88
C VAL A 7 1.39 3.66 -11.33
N GLU A 8 2.64 3.29 -11.54
CA GLU A 8 3.30 3.37 -12.86
C GLU A 8 2.89 2.22 -13.77
N SER A 9 2.72 2.51 -15.06
CA SER A 9 2.48 1.55 -16.13
C SER A 9 3.58 1.58 -17.19
N LYS A 10 3.83 0.45 -17.86
CA LYS A 10 4.85 0.29 -18.92
C LYS A 10 4.32 -0.59 -20.06
N TRP A 11 4.89 -0.42 -21.24
CA TRP A 11 4.68 -1.35 -22.35
C TRP A 11 5.51 -2.62 -22.14
N ASN A 12 4.89 -3.78 -22.29
CA ASN A 12 5.58 -5.07 -22.27
C ASN A 12 6.09 -5.45 -23.68
N GLY A 13 6.79 -6.58 -23.80
CA GLY A 13 7.33 -7.07 -25.08
C GLY A 13 6.27 -7.54 -26.09
N LEU A 14 5.00 -7.62 -25.68
CA LEU A 14 3.86 -8.02 -26.51
C LEU A 14 3.06 -6.82 -27.03
N GLY A 15 3.45 -5.59 -26.67
CA GLY A 15 2.75 -4.37 -27.07
C GLY A 15 1.51 -4.07 -26.22
N GLU A 16 1.43 -4.62 -25.01
CA GLU A 16 0.37 -4.33 -24.03
C GLU A 16 0.90 -3.37 -22.96
N ARG A 17 0.02 -2.55 -22.40
CA ARG A 17 0.37 -1.67 -21.26
C ARG A 17 0.00 -2.39 -19.96
N ILE A 18 0.98 -2.56 -19.08
CA ILE A 18 0.84 -3.28 -17.81
C ILE A 18 1.16 -2.34 -16.64
N ASP A 19 0.53 -2.56 -15.49
CA ASP A 19 0.96 -1.93 -14.24
C ASP A 19 2.30 -2.53 -13.79
N SER A 20 3.23 -1.63 -13.46
CA SER A 20 4.55 -1.93 -12.89
C SER A 20 4.71 -1.38 -11.46
N GLY A 21 3.64 -0.82 -10.92
CA GLY A 21 3.54 -0.30 -9.56
C GLY A 21 2.25 -0.77 -8.88
N GLY A 22 1.66 0.07 -8.03
CA GLY A 22 0.37 -0.23 -7.39
C GLY A 22 -0.74 -0.38 -8.43
N GLN A 23 -1.48 -1.48 -8.37
CA GLN A 23 -2.45 -1.87 -9.40
C GLN A 23 -3.81 -2.30 -8.85
N PHE A 24 -3.84 -2.80 -7.63
CA PHE A 24 -5.02 -3.43 -7.05
C PHE A 24 -5.87 -2.43 -6.26
N LEU A 25 -7.16 -2.73 -6.22
CA LEU A 25 -8.16 -2.04 -5.42
C LEU A 25 -9.30 -2.99 -5.03
N CYS A 26 -10.11 -2.58 -4.06
CA CYS A 26 -11.29 -3.31 -3.64
C CYS A 26 -12.44 -2.36 -3.30
N GLU A 27 -13.63 -2.91 -3.09
CA GLU A 27 -14.84 -2.14 -2.80
C GLU A 27 -14.77 -1.33 -1.49
N ASP A 28 -13.95 -1.76 -0.54
CA ASP A 28 -13.70 -1.07 0.74
C ASP A 28 -12.77 0.15 0.62
N MET A 29 -12.39 0.54 -0.60
CA MET A 29 -11.67 1.78 -0.90
C MET A 29 -12.61 2.80 -1.55
N PRO A 30 -13.59 3.38 -0.81
CA PRO A 30 -14.72 4.09 -1.40
C PRO A 30 -14.33 5.33 -2.21
N GLU A 31 -13.29 6.06 -1.80
CA GLU A 31 -12.78 7.23 -2.51
C GLU A 31 -12.14 6.83 -3.85
N LEU A 32 -11.38 5.74 -3.87
CA LEU A 32 -10.77 5.22 -5.10
C LEU A 32 -11.85 4.67 -6.03
N MET A 33 -12.82 3.93 -5.49
CA MET A 33 -13.98 3.43 -6.24
C MET A 33 -14.82 4.58 -6.84
N ALA A 34 -14.96 5.69 -6.11
CA ALA A 34 -15.64 6.88 -6.62
C ALA A 34 -14.89 7.52 -7.79
N LEU A 35 -13.55 7.60 -7.73
CA LEU A 35 -12.72 8.10 -8.84
C LEU A 35 -12.83 7.19 -10.08
N VAL A 36 -12.70 5.88 -9.90
CA VAL A 36 -12.88 4.89 -10.96
C VAL A 36 -14.23 5.07 -11.66
N ARG A 37 -15.32 5.18 -10.89
CA ARG A 37 -16.68 5.41 -11.44
C ARG A 37 -16.80 6.76 -12.15
N THR A 38 -16.26 7.83 -11.56
CA THR A 38 -16.34 9.18 -12.12
C THR A 38 -15.70 9.26 -13.50
N HIS A 39 -14.59 8.55 -13.70
CA HIS A 39 -13.87 8.49 -14.96
C HIS A 39 -14.30 7.33 -15.87
N GLY A 40 -15.38 6.61 -15.52
CA GLY A 40 -15.92 5.52 -16.35
C GLY A 40 -14.94 4.38 -16.58
N LYS A 41 -14.01 4.13 -15.63
CA LYS A 41 -13.02 3.08 -15.74
C LYS A 41 -13.66 1.71 -15.57
N THR A 42 -13.21 0.75 -16.39
CA THR A 42 -13.61 -0.66 -16.29
C THR A 42 -12.75 -1.37 -15.26
N LEU A 43 -13.38 -2.09 -14.33
CA LEU A 43 -12.72 -2.97 -13.39
C LEU A 43 -12.69 -4.41 -13.92
N VAL A 44 -11.59 -5.09 -13.65
CA VAL A 44 -11.40 -6.51 -13.91
C VAL A 44 -11.21 -7.21 -12.57
N GLU A 45 -11.98 -8.27 -12.33
CA GLU A 45 -11.85 -9.11 -11.13
C GLU A 45 -10.58 -9.95 -11.22
N THR A 46 -9.81 -9.98 -10.13
CA THR A 46 -8.60 -10.81 -10.08
C THR A 46 -8.98 -12.29 -10.13
N TYR A 47 -8.25 -13.04 -10.96
CA TYR A 47 -8.49 -14.47 -11.10
C TYR A 47 -7.99 -15.23 -9.86
N VAL A 48 -8.92 -15.61 -8.98
CA VAL A 48 -8.63 -16.36 -7.74
C VAL A 48 -9.00 -17.85 -7.83
N LYS A 49 -9.38 -18.36 -9.00
CA LYS A 49 -9.70 -19.79 -9.15
C LYS A 49 -8.42 -20.62 -9.19
N GLY A 50 -8.20 -21.43 -8.17
CA GLY A 50 -7.06 -22.36 -8.10
C GLY A 50 -6.85 -22.88 -6.68
N GLU A 51 -5.88 -23.78 -6.54
CA GLU A 51 -5.43 -24.26 -5.24
C GLU A 51 -4.47 -23.25 -4.60
N VAL A 52 -4.68 -22.94 -3.31
CA VAL A 52 -3.73 -22.14 -2.54
C VAL A 52 -2.56 -23.03 -2.15
N ILE A 53 -1.35 -22.65 -2.57
CA ILE A 53 -0.13 -23.40 -2.29
C ILE A 53 0.73 -22.59 -1.31
N ALA A 54 1.05 -23.20 -0.17
CA ALA A 54 2.04 -22.68 0.77
C ALA A 54 3.44 -23.24 0.46
N GLN A 55 4.47 -22.46 0.78
CA GLN A 55 5.86 -22.93 0.74
C GLN A 55 6.49 -22.87 2.14
N PRO A 56 7.07 -23.98 2.66
CA PRO A 56 7.18 -25.29 2.01
C PRO A 56 5.82 -25.95 1.76
N LEU A 57 5.77 -26.81 0.74
CA LEU A 57 4.56 -27.54 0.38
C LEU A 57 3.99 -28.26 1.61
N THR A 58 2.81 -27.85 2.00
CA THR A 58 2.03 -28.37 3.13
C THR A 58 0.62 -28.66 2.63
N GLY A 59 -0.08 -29.60 3.27
CA GLY A 59 -1.47 -29.88 2.92
C GLY A 59 -2.36 -28.67 3.21
N GLU A 60 -3.46 -28.52 2.48
CA GLU A 60 -4.40 -27.40 2.58
C GLU A 60 -4.84 -27.10 4.03
N GLN A 61 -5.28 -28.11 4.77
CA GLN A 61 -5.71 -27.97 6.18
C GLN A 61 -4.61 -27.43 7.09
N GLU A 62 -3.37 -27.81 6.83
CA GLU A 62 -2.21 -27.38 7.60
C GLU A 62 -1.84 -25.93 7.25
N ALA A 63 -1.86 -25.58 5.96
CA ALA A 63 -1.67 -24.21 5.50
C ALA A 63 -2.72 -23.26 6.10
N GLU A 64 -3.99 -23.68 6.13
CA GLU A 64 -5.09 -22.94 6.74
C GLU A 64 -4.87 -22.76 8.26
N ARG A 65 -4.48 -23.83 8.97
CA ARG A 65 -4.16 -23.76 10.41
C ARG A 65 -3.03 -22.77 10.70
N ILE A 66 -1.96 -22.81 9.91
CA ILE A 66 -0.81 -21.89 10.03
C ILE A 66 -1.25 -20.45 9.74
N TYR A 67 -2.07 -20.25 8.71
CA TYR A 67 -2.62 -18.94 8.37
C TYR A 67 -3.40 -18.33 9.53
N TYR A 68 -4.38 -19.05 10.10
CA TYR A 68 -5.15 -18.53 11.25
C TYR A 68 -4.29 -18.29 12.48
N ALA A 69 -3.30 -19.16 12.75
CA ALA A 69 -2.35 -18.92 13.83
C ALA A 69 -1.53 -17.65 13.61
N SER A 70 -1.12 -17.35 12.37
CA SER A 70 -0.43 -16.11 12.02
C SER A 70 -1.33 -14.87 12.14
N MET A 71 -2.62 -14.98 11.80
CA MET A 71 -3.60 -13.91 11.98
C MET A 71 -3.82 -13.60 13.46
N ALA A 72 -3.88 -14.63 14.32
CA ALA A 72 -3.96 -14.41 15.76
C ALA A 72 -2.74 -13.65 16.33
N ILE A 73 -1.54 -13.82 15.76
CA ILE A 73 -0.37 -13.00 16.10
C ILE A 73 -0.63 -11.53 15.71
N ARG A 74 -1.11 -11.29 14.49
CA ARG A 74 -1.43 -9.94 13.99
C ARG A 74 -2.51 -9.26 14.83
N ASP A 75 -3.57 -9.98 15.22
CA ASP A 75 -4.64 -9.43 16.06
C ASP A 75 -4.11 -9.03 17.45
N ARG A 76 -3.29 -9.88 18.07
CA ARG A 76 -2.64 -9.54 19.35
C ARG A 76 -1.70 -8.35 19.22
N MET A 77 -0.97 -8.24 18.11
CA MET A 77 -0.14 -7.09 17.82
C MET A 77 -0.99 -5.81 17.75
N ASN A 78 -2.10 -5.83 17.00
CA ASN A 78 -2.98 -4.68 16.79
C ASN A 78 -3.76 -4.25 18.05
N ALA A 79 -3.96 -5.16 19.00
CA ALA A 79 -4.57 -4.86 20.29
C ALA A 79 -3.70 -3.94 21.16
N ILE A 80 -2.39 -3.84 20.89
CA ILE A 80 -1.49 -2.96 21.64
C ILE A 80 -1.73 -1.51 21.22
N ALA A 81 -1.73 -0.58 22.18
CA ALA A 81 -1.77 0.84 21.85
C ALA A 81 -0.42 1.28 21.21
N PRO A 82 -0.41 2.00 20.07
CA PRO A 82 0.86 2.42 19.44
C PRO A 82 1.77 3.24 20.38
N GLY A 83 1.19 3.99 21.31
CA GLY A 83 1.92 4.78 22.31
C GLY A 83 2.26 4.04 23.60
N ASP A 84 2.05 2.72 23.68
CA ASP A 84 2.32 1.93 24.88
C ASP A 84 3.84 1.93 25.19
N PRO A 85 4.26 2.39 26.38
CA PRO A 85 5.68 2.45 26.73
C PRO A 85 6.36 1.08 26.79
N THR A 86 5.62 -0.01 26.96
CA THR A 86 6.16 -1.38 27.03
C THR A 86 6.71 -1.89 25.69
N ILE A 87 6.27 -1.27 24.58
CA ILE A 87 6.76 -1.57 23.23
C ILE A 87 7.75 -0.53 22.71
N ALA A 88 8.09 0.49 23.49
CA ALA A 88 8.98 1.56 23.07
C ALA A 88 10.34 1.01 22.65
N GLY A 89 10.79 1.40 21.45
CA GLY A 89 12.06 0.97 20.86
C GLY A 89 12.08 -0.48 20.34
N LEU A 90 10.97 -1.23 20.43
CA LEU A 90 10.92 -2.57 19.84
C LEU A 90 10.75 -2.52 18.32
N THR A 91 11.48 -3.41 17.66
CA THR A 91 11.19 -3.81 16.29
C THR A 91 10.11 -4.89 16.28
N VAL A 92 9.47 -5.10 15.14
CA VAL A 92 8.47 -6.17 14.99
C VAL A 92 9.12 -7.54 15.25
N ALA A 93 10.36 -7.75 14.78
CA ALA A 93 11.10 -8.99 15.01
C ALA A 93 11.34 -9.24 16.52
N ALA A 94 11.85 -8.23 17.24
CA ALA A 94 12.16 -8.35 18.65
C ALA A 94 10.90 -8.60 19.52
N TRP A 95 9.74 -8.12 19.08
CA TRP A 95 8.47 -8.45 19.71
C TRP A 95 7.98 -9.86 19.36
N LEU A 96 8.09 -10.27 18.10
CA LEU A 96 7.69 -11.60 17.63
C LEU A 96 8.48 -12.73 18.33
N ASP A 97 9.77 -12.51 18.58
CA ASP A 97 10.62 -13.46 19.29
C ASP A 97 10.12 -13.74 20.71
N ARG A 98 9.47 -12.76 21.35
CA ARG A 98 8.92 -12.88 22.71
C ARG A 98 7.59 -13.62 22.77
N GLN A 99 6.94 -13.87 21.63
CA GLN A 99 5.65 -14.55 21.60
C GLN A 99 5.83 -16.07 21.78
N ASN A 100 4.82 -16.76 22.32
CA ASN A 100 4.88 -18.21 22.56
C ASN A 100 4.22 -19.05 21.44
N ASP A 101 4.09 -18.49 20.23
CA ASP A 101 3.46 -19.18 19.10
C ASP A 101 4.42 -20.20 18.44
N PRO A 102 3.87 -21.22 17.77
CA PRO A 102 4.64 -22.15 16.94
C PRO A 102 5.53 -21.44 15.91
N GLY A 103 6.71 -22.01 15.63
CA GLY A 103 7.68 -21.42 14.70
C GLY A 103 7.13 -21.18 13.30
N GLU A 104 6.30 -22.11 12.80
CA GLU A 104 5.56 -21.99 11.53
C GLU A 104 4.61 -20.79 11.48
N ALA A 105 3.87 -20.52 12.57
CA ALA A 105 2.97 -19.37 12.66
C ALA A 105 3.75 -18.05 12.69
N LYS A 106 4.88 -18.02 13.42
CA LYS A 106 5.80 -16.86 13.40
C LYS A 106 6.41 -16.64 12.02
N ALA A 107 6.77 -17.71 11.31
CA ALA A 107 7.32 -17.63 9.96
C ALA A 107 6.26 -17.11 8.95
N ALA A 108 5.02 -17.58 9.05
CA ALA A 108 3.91 -17.08 8.24
C ALA A 108 3.61 -15.60 8.53
N PHE A 109 3.56 -15.20 9.81
CA PHE A 109 3.39 -13.79 10.20
C PHE A 109 4.53 -12.92 9.65
N ARG A 110 5.78 -13.37 9.78
CA ARG A 110 6.95 -12.68 9.20
C ARG A 110 6.77 -12.52 7.69
N SER A 111 6.50 -13.61 6.97
CA SER A 111 6.32 -13.61 5.52
C SER A 111 5.24 -12.60 5.08
N MET A 112 4.09 -12.61 5.76
CA MET A 112 2.99 -11.69 5.52
C MET A 112 3.42 -10.21 5.70
N ILE A 113 4.03 -9.88 6.84
CA ILE A 113 4.42 -8.49 7.12
C ILE A 113 5.53 -8.02 6.17
N GLU A 114 6.54 -8.84 5.89
CA GLU A 114 7.62 -8.49 4.95
C GLU A 114 7.10 -8.34 3.52
N GLY A 115 6.13 -9.16 3.12
CA GLY A 115 5.45 -9.05 1.82
C GLY A 115 4.62 -7.77 1.69
N LEU A 116 3.89 -7.38 2.73
CA LEU A 116 3.08 -6.16 2.72
C LEU A 116 3.93 -4.87 2.78
N TRP A 117 5.04 -4.90 3.53
CA TRP A 117 5.88 -3.71 3.77
C TRP A 117 7.12 -3.63 2.88
N CYS A 118 7.44 -4.69 2.14
CA CYS A 118 8.69 -4.83 1.38
C CYS A 118 9.94 -4.55 2.23
N GLN A 119 9.89 -4.89 3.52
CA GLN A 119 10.97 -4.60 4.47
C GLN A 119 11.04 -5.65 5.58
N ALA A 120 12.27 -6.02 5.95
CA ALA A 120 12.53 -6.97 7.03
C ALA A 120 12.00 -6.46 8.39
N LEU A 121 11.45 -7.38 9.20
CA LEU A 121 10.85 -7.06 10.51
C LEU A 121 11.83 -6.37 11.48
N GLU A 122 13.13 -6.61 11.34
CA GLU A 122 14.19 -6.01 12.16
C GLU A 122 14.33 -4.51 11.92
N LYS A 123 13.85 -4.01 10.77
CA LYS A 123 13.89 -2.58 10.42
C LYS A 123 12.55 -1.89 10.65
N LEU A 124 11.51 -2.63 11.03
CA LEU A 124 10.18 -2.08 11.25
C LEU A 124 9.98 -1.79 12.74
N PRO A 125 9.76 -0.52 13.13
CA PRO A 125 9.34 -0.19 14.49
C PRO A 125 7.94 -0.76 14.74
N LEU A 126 7.77 -1.48 15.87
CA LEU A 126 6.50 -2.14 16.19
C LEU A 126 5.33 -1.16 16.26
N TRP A 127 5.51 -0.03 16.95
CA TRP A 127 4.47 1.00 17.07
C TRP A 127 3.99 1.50 15.71
N HIS A 128 4.91 1.60 14.74
CA HIS A 128 4.61 2.15 13.42
C HIS A 128 3.81 1.15 12.59
N LEU A 129 4.15 -0.14 12.68
CA LEU A 129 3.36 -1.18 12.04
C LEU A 129 1.94 -1.19 12.59
N ILE A 130 1.77 -1.21 13.92
CA ILE A 130 0.45 -1.19 14.58
C ILE A 130 -0.37 0.03 14.15
N ASP A 131 0.22 1.22 14.19
CA ASP A 131 -0.47 2.47 13.84
C ASP A 131 -0.95 2.49 12.38
N ASN A 132 -0.18 1.91 11.45
CA ASN A 132 -0.59 1.80 10.05
C ASN A 132 -1.60 0.69 9.82
N ASP A 133 -1.37 -0.49 10.39
CA ASP A 133 -2.21 -1.67 10.18
C ASP A 133 -3.64 -1.44 10.66
N ARG A 134 -3.80 -0.75 11.79
CA ARG A 134 -5.11 -0.36 12.34
C ARG A 134 -5.90 0.64 11.49
N ARG A 135 -5.27 1.28 10.50
CA ARG A 135 -5.94 2.19 9.55
C ARG A 135 -6.42 1.46 8.29
N ILE A 136 -6.06 0.18 8.12
CA ILE A 136 -6.58 -0.66 7.06
C ILE A 136 -7.92 -1.20 7.53
N THR A 137 -9.00 -0.77 6.88
CA THR A 137 -10.38 -1.10 7.26
C THR A 137 -11.05 -2.06 6.29
N ASN A 138 -10.31 -2.61 5.34
CA ASN A 138 -10.84 -3.52 4.34
C ASN A 138 -11.27 -4.84 5.00
N GLU A 139 -12.48 -5.28 4.70
CA GLU A 139 -13.04 -6.58 5.06
C GLU A 139 -12.95 -7.56 3.88
N VAL A 140 -12.88 -7.05 2.65
CA VAL A 140 -12.54 -7.84 1.45
C VAL A 140 -11.06 -7.75 1.10
N SER A 141 -10.58 -8.69 0.27
CA SER A 141 -9.19 -8.65 -0.20
C SER A 141 -8.91 -7.39 -1.01
N GLU A 142 -7.79 -6.72 -0.70
CA GLU A 142 -7.28 -5.59 -1.46
C GLU A 142 -6.94 -5.93 -2.92
N LEU A 143 -6.82 -7.22 -3.23
CA LEU A 143 -6.54 -7.76 -4.56
C LEU A 143 -7.81 -8.03 -5.38
N GLN A 144 -9.00 -7.62 -4.92
CA GLN A 144 -10.30 -7.93 -5.56
C GLN A 144 -10.35 -7.52 -7.04
N TYR A 145 -9.87 -6.31 -7.36
CA TYR A 145 -9.93 -5.75 -8.71
C TYR A 145 -8.60 -5.15 -9.15
N PHE A 146 -8.49 -4.92 -10.46
CA PHE A 146 -7.57 -3.96 -11.08
C PHE A 146 -8.29 -3.19 -12.19
N VAL A 147 -7.73 -2.05 -12.62
CA VAL A 147 -8.29 -1.24 -13.72
C VAL A 147 -7.83 -1.82 -15.07
N HIS A 148 -8.77 -2.07 -15.99
CA HIS A 148 -8.49 -2.69 -17.30
C HIS A 148 -7.37 -1.98 -18.07
N ASP A 149 -7.38 -0.65 -18.12
CA ASP A 149 -6.42 0.16 -18.87
C ASP A 149 -5.11 0.45 -18.11
N THR A 150 -4.93 -0.10 -16.92
CA THR A 150 -3.93 0.21 -15.85
C THR A 150 -4.36 1.26 -14.83
N MET A 151 -3.86 1.16 -13.60
CA MET A 151 -4.08 2.15 -12.55
C MET A 151 -3.49 3.52 -12.90
N GLN A 152 -2.40 3.55 -13.69
CA GLN A 152 -1.86 4.82 -14.20
C GLN A 152 -2.88 5.61 -15.03
N SER A 153 -3.76 4.92 -15.77
CA SER A 153 -4.76 5.57 -16.62
C SER A 153 -5.73 6.47 -15.81
N LEU A 154 -5.97 6.16 -14.53
CA LEU A 154 -6.76 7.01 -13.65
C LEU A 154 -6.00 8.29 -13.27
N ALA A 155 -4.68 8.18 -13.08
CA ALA A 155 -3.84 9.36 -12.86
C ALA A 155 -3.71 10.23 -14.13
N ASP A 156 -3.68 9.60 -15.31
CA ASP A 156 -3.69 10.29 -16.60
C ASP A 156 -5.02 11.08 -16.78
N ASP A 157 -6.17 10.53 -16.39
CA ASP A 157 -7.46 11.24 -16.44
C ASP A 157 -7.50 12.46 -15.50
N LEU A 158 -7.06 12.29 -14.25
CA LEU A 158 -6.95 13.40 -13.29
C LEU A 158 -6.01 14.50 -13.79
N ALA A 159 -4.96 14.13 -14.50
CA ALA A 159 -4.06 15.09 -15.14
C ALA A 159 -4.76 15.85 -16.28
N GLY A 160 -5.59 15.16 -17.06
CA GLY A 160 -6.45 15.74 -18.08
C GLY A 160 -7.37 16.83 -17.52
N ASP A 161 -8.04 16.56 -16.39
CA ASP A 161 -8.93 17.53 -15.72
C ASP A 161 -8.19 18.77 -15.19
N LEU A 162 -6.93 18.60 -14.79
CA LEU A 162 -6.09 19.72 -14.34
C LEU A 162 -5.61 20.58 -15.51
N GLY A 163 -5.37 19.99 -16.67
CA GLY A 163 -4.86 20.67 -17.86
C GLY A 163 -3.58 21.46 -17.55
N ASP A 164 -3.52 22.71 -18.01
CA ASP A 164 -2.35 23.59 -17.84
C ASP A 164 -2.03 23.96 -16.38
N ARG A 165 -2.92 23.62 -15.43
CA ARG A 165 -2.63 23.79 -13.99
C ARG A 165 -1.58 22.80 -13.51
N LEU A 166 -1.41 21.65 -14.17
CA LEU A 166 -0.42 20.65 -13.82
C LEU A 166 0.95 21.01 -14.40
N ARG A 167 1.94 21.20 -13.53
CA ARG A 167 3.33 21.51 -13.93
C ARG A 167 4.24 20.31 -13.70
N LEU A 168 4.54 19.58 -14.79
CA LEU A 168 5.51 18.50 -14.78
C LEU A 168 6.96 19.03 -14.82
N ASN A 169 7.95 18.19 -14.54
CA ASN A 169 9.38 18.55 -14.46
C ASN A 169 9.71 19.76 -13.59
N THR A 170 8.86 20.06 -12.62
CA THR A 170 9.01 21.24 -11.77
C THR A 170 9.28 20.79 -10.33
N PRO A 171 10.44 20.16 -10.03
CA PRO A 171 10.75 19.73 -8.69
C PRO A 171 10.84 20.95 -7.77
N VAL A 172 10.00 20.97 -6.74
CA VAL A 172 10.06 22.00 -5.71
C VAL A 172 11.35 21.81 -4.91
N ARG A 173 12.13 22.87 -4.78
CA ARG A 173 13.41 22.90 -4.06
C ARG A 173 13.29 23.56 -2.70
N THR A 174 12.43 24.57 -2.60
CA THR A 174 12.24 25.33 -1.37
C THR A 174 10.77 25.59 -1.12
N ILE A 175 10.36 25.43 0.14
CA ILE A 175 9.03 25.79 0.63
C ILE A 175 9.23 26.80 1.75
N GLU A 176 8.70 28.01 1.57
CA GLU A 176 8.72 29.05 2.59
C GLU A 176 7.30 29.36 3.06
N ARG A 177 7.06 29.22 4.36
CA ARG A 177 5.80 29.63 5.00
C ARG A 177 5.90 31.10 5.38
N ARG A 178 4.91 31.89 4.99
CA ARG A 178 4.83 33.33 5.25
C ARG A 178 3.47 33.68 5.85
N LEU A 179 3.37 34.85 6.48
CA LEU A 179 2.07 35.37 6.88
C LEU A 179 1.21 35.56 5.62
N GLY A 180 0.07 34.86 5.54
CA GLY A 180 -0.85 34.93 4.40
C GLY A 180 -0.58 33.97 3.24
N GLY A 181 0.40 33.05 3.34
CA GLY A 181 0.57 32.02 2.31
C GLY A 181 1.87 31.23 2.36
N VAL A 182 2.07 30.43 1.31
CA VAL A 182 3.27 29.61 1.07
C VAL A 182 3.89 30.01 -0.25
N ARG A 183 5.21 30.20 -0.25
CA ARG A 183 6.00 30.30 -1.48
C ARG A 183 6.67 28.96 -1.78
N LEU A 184 6.50 28.50 -3.01
CA LEU A 184 7.20 27.35 -3.57
C LEU A 184 8.20 27.83 -4.61
N THR A 185 9.45 27.38 -4.51
CA THR A 185 10.50 27.69 -5.50
C THR A 185 10.96 26.42 -6.18
N SER A 186 11.04 26.45 -7.51
CA SER A 186 11.60 25.42 -8.38
C SER A 186 12.74 26.00 -9.22
N THR A 187 13.36 25.19 -10.07
CA THR A 187 14.33 25.66 -11.07
C THR A 187 13.70 26.54 -12.15
N THR A 188 12.39 26.45 -12.35
CA THR A 188 11.66 27.18 -13.40
C THR A 188 11.01 28.47 -12.90
N GLY A 189 11.04 28.74 -11.59
CA GLY A 189 10.53 29.97 -11.00
C GLY A 189 9.95 29.78 -9.60
N SER A 190 9.12 30.73 -9.16
CA SER A 190 8.42 30.65 -7.87
C SER A 190 6.91 30.83 -8.04
N ILE A 191 6.14 30.19 -7.15
CA ILE A 191 4.67 30.26 -7.10
C ILE A 191 4.27 30.61 -5.66
N MET A 192 3.28 31.48 -5.53
CA MET A 192 2.62 31.81 -4.27
C MET A 192 1.28 31.08 -4.19
N ALA A 193 1.01 30.43 -3.07
CA ALA A 193 -0.28 29.84 -2.73
C ALA A 193 -0.80 30.44 -1.43
N ARG A 194 -2.12 30.60 -1.31
CA ARG A 194 -2.77 31.00 -0.04
C ARG A 194 -2.83 29.77 0.88
N THR A 195 -2.67 30.00 2.18
CA THR A 195 -2.97 29.01 3.22
C THR A 195 -4.45 29.05 3.57
#